data_AF-A0A402AK14-F1
#
_entry.id   AF-A0A402AK14-F1
#
_cell.length_a   1.000
_cell.length_b   1.000
_cell.length_c   1.000
_cell.angle_alpha   90.00
_cell.angle_beta   90.00
_cell.angle_gamma   90.00
#
_symmetry.space_group_name_H-M   'P 1'
#
loop_
_entity.id
_entity.type
_entity.pdbx_description
1 polymer ?
#
loop_
_entity_poly.entity_id
_entity_poly.type
_entity_poly.pdbx_seq_one_letter_code
_entity_poly.pdbx_strand_id
1 'polypeptide(L)'
;MIAKGSGYVRGNREAARTRLTAHFKYIEHRSREGSLESRDDRRIFNKDLNVVNRRDAVDDVMQHTSTSVNYHKVVLSPGENEHVNDWREWTRDIMHDLEGAQGRELYWYAVYHSNTEHPHVHVVIAGAGQNQETSREEPVKLYTKDYDVLREAGREHSDYHFYELLKEQFQMLEDIERDVDRLVETPQPERDPFHPSLEDIDR
;
A
#
# COMPACT_ATOMS: atom_id res chain seq x y z
N MET A 1 -5.29 -3.36 -3.91
CA MET A 1 -5.02 -1.96 -3.53
C MET A 1 -6.27 -1.20 -3.09
N ILE A 2 -6.25 -0.58 -1.91
CA ILE A 2 -7.29 0.36 -1.43
C ILE A 2 -6.69 1.76 -1.30
N ALA A 3 -7.00 2.64 -2.25
CA ALA A 3 -6.87 4.07 -2.08
C ALA A 3 -8.26 4.65 -1.75
N LYS A 4 -8.43 5.17 -0.52
CA LYS A 4 -9.69 5.75 -0.07
C LYS A 4 -9.51 7.19 0.39
N GLY A 5 -10.32 8.09 -0.14
CA GLY A 5 -10.48 9.42 0.40
C GLY A 5 -11.18 9.34 1.75
N SER A 6 -10.50 9.75 2.82
CA SER A 6 -11.12 9.93 4.15
C SER A 6 -11.78 11.32 4.30
N GLY A 7 -11.89 12.04 3.19
CA GLY A 7 -12.53 13.35 3.04
C GLY A 7 -11.52 14.48 2.78
N TYR A 8 -12.06 15.66 2.49
CA TYR A 8 -11.30 16.91 2.38
C TYR A 8 -11.85 17.93 3.38
N VAL A 9 -10.99 18.87 3.79
CA VAL A 9 -11.36 19.92 4.74
C VAL A 9 -11.41 21.26 4.02
N ARG A 10 -12.51 21.99 4.17
CA ARG A 10 -12.72 23.33 3.60
C ARG A 10 -13.21 24.31 4.67
N GLY A 11 -13.24 25.60 4.36
CA GLY A 11 -13.74 26.65 5.23
C GLY A 11 -12.64 27.31 6.06
N ASN A 12 -13.00 27.81 7.25
CA ASN A 12 -12.12 28.62 8.11
C ASN A 12 -10.75 27.95 8.34
N ARG A 13 -9.67 28.69 8.02
CA ARG A 13 -8.29 28.20 8.05
C ARG A 13 -7.78 27.88 9.45
N GLU A 14 -8.18 28.65 10.45
CA GLU A 14 -7.78 28.42 11.84
C GLU A 14 -8.41 27.13 12.39
N ALA A 15 -9.71 26.93 12.13
CA ALA A 15 -10.40 25.69 12.44
C ALA A 15 -9.79 24.49 11.68
N ALA A 16 -9.42 24.68 10.41
CA ALA A 16 -8.76 23.66 9.60
C ALA A 16 -7.37 23.30 10.15
N ARG A 17 -6.58 24.29 10.59
CA ARG A 17 -5.28 24.08 11.25
C ARG A 17 -5.43 23.28 12.55
N THR A 18 -6.36 23.66 13.41
CA THR A 18 -6.63 22.93 14.67
C THR A 18 -6.99 21.47 14.41
N ARG A 19 -7.85 21.22 13.42
CA ARG A 19 -8.21 19.85 13.00
C ARG A 19 -7.01 19.08 12.44
N LEU A 20 -6.16 19.75 11.67
CA LEU A 20 -4.97 19.12 11.08
C LEU A 20 -3.94 18.75 12.16
N THR A 21 -3.68 19.66 13.10
CA THR A 21 -2.81 19.40 14.25
C THR A 21 -3.32 18.21 15.07
N ALA A 22 -4.62 18.16 15.34
CA ALA A 22 -5.24 17.03 16.04
C ALA A 22 -5.12 15.72 15.24
N HIS A 23 -5.29 15.79 13.92
CA HIS A 23 -5.16 14.63 13.04
C HIS A 23 -3.74 14.07 13.03
N PHE A 24 -2.71 14.89 12.79
CA PHE A 24 -1.31 14.45 12.85
C PHE A 24 -0.95 13.90 14.23
N LYS A 25 -1.37 14.57 15.30
CA LYS A 25 -1.17 14.08 16.66
C LYS A 25 -1.80 12.69 16.85
N TYR A 26 -3.02 12.49 16.35
CA TYR A 26 -3.72 11.21 16.42
C TYR A 26 -2.98 10.10 15.66
N ILE A 27 -2.61 10.32 14.41
CA ILE A 27 -1.92 9.30 13.60
C ILE A 27 -0.49 9.03 14.10
N GLU A 28 0.21 10.01 14.68
CA GLU A 28 1.50 9.75 15.33
C GLU A 28 1.38 8.96 16.64
N HIS A 29 0.29 9.14 17.41
CA HIS A 29 0.20 8.69 18.82
C HIS A 29 -0.88 7.64 19.10
N ARG A 30 -1.41 6.92 18.09
CA ARG A 30 -2.42 5.87 18.31
C ARG A 30 -1.85 4.66 19.09
N SER A 31 -1.58 4.77 20.39
CA SER A 31 -1.22 3.62 21.21
C SER A 31 -2.39 2.63 21.23
N ARG A 32 -2.17 1.43 20.70
CA ARG A 32 -2.98 0.27 21.07
C ARG A 32 -2.26 -0.42 22.21
N GLU A 33 -2.99 -0.71 23.28
CA GLU A 33 -2.47 -1.46 24.41
C GLU A 33 -1.90 -2.80 23.90
N GLY A 34 -0.62 -3.07 24.15
CA GLY A 34 0.08 -4.25 23.63
C GLY A 34 0.79 -4.10 22.27
N SER A 35 0.82 -2.91 21.65
CA SER A 35 1.55 -2.70 20.39
C SER A 35 3.07 -2.60 20.59
N LEU A 36 3.86 -3.40 19.86
CA LEU A 36 5.34 -3.32 19.79
C LEU A 36 5.87 -2.09 19.04
N GLU A 37 5.01 -1.21 18.53
CA GLU A 37 5.45 -0.01 17.82
C GLU A 37 6.06 1.02 18.79
N SER A 38 7.27 1.43 18.46
CA SER A 38 7.91 2.58 19.09
C SER A 38 7.37 3.88 18.49
N ARG A 39 7.64 5.01 19.14
CA ARG A 39 7.35 6.34 18.55
C ARG A 39 8.14 6.59 17.26
N ASP A 40 9.20 5.83 17.00
CA ASP A 40 10.05 5.98 15.83
C ASP A 40 9.43 5.38 14.56
N ASP A 41 8.51 4.43 14.72
CA ASP A 41 7.84 3.74 13.61
C ASP A 41 6.75 4.61 12.96
N ARG A 42 6.35 5.71 13.60
CA ARG A 42 5.23 6.58 13.20
C ARG A 42 5.63 8.01 12.84
N ARG A 43 6.87 8.18 12.39
CA ARG A 43 7.40 9.50 12.04
C ARG A 43 6.73 10.01 10.76
N ILE A 44 6.33 11.28 10.80
CA ILE A 44 5.82 11.99 9.62
C ILE A 44 6.96 12.08 8.60
N PHE A 45 6.67 11.76 7.35
CA PHE A 45 7.59 11.90 6.22
C PHE A 45 6.90 12.65 5.07
N ASN A 46 7.69 13.11 4.11
CA ASN A 46 7.19 13.68 2.86
C ASN A 46 8.04 13.20 1.68
N LYS A 47 7.90 13.89 0.54
CA LYS A 47 8.64 13.65 -0.69
C LYS A 47 10.15 13.50 -0.45
N ASP A 48 10.76 14.38 0.35
CA ASP A 48 12.22 14.48 0.48
C ASP A 48 12.77 13.94 1.81
N LEU A 49 12.00 14.03 2.88
CA LEU A 49 12.45 13.78 4.25
C LEU A 49 11.75 12.57 4.85
N ASN A 50 12.54 11.65 5.41
CA ASN A 50 12.04 10.50 6.18
C ASN A 50 11.44 10.88 7.54
N VAL A 51 11.77 12.07 8.06
CA VAL A 51 11.33 12.57 9.35
C VAL A 51 11.08 14.08 9.26
N VAL A 52 9.85 14.49 9.55
CA VAL A 52 9.40 15.88 9.60
C VAL A 52 8.75 16.15 10.96
N ASN A 53 9.01 17.32 11.55
CA ASN A 53 8.29 17.73 12.75
C ASN A 53 6.82 17.98 12.43
N ARG A 54 5.90 17.51 13.27
CA ARG A 54 4.46 17.75 13.11
C ARG A 54 4.11 19.22 12.89
N ARG A 55 4.78 20.14 13.60
CA ARG A 55 4.51 21.57 13.46
C ARG A 55 4.84 22.05 12.05
N ASP A 56 6.02 21.67 11.54
CA ASP A 56 6.47 22.07 10.22
C ASP A 56 5.55 21.50 9.13
N ALA A 57 5.14 20.23 9.27
CA ALA A 57 4.17 19.61 8.37
C ALA A 57 2.79 20.32 8.38
N VAL A 58 2.29 20.70 9.56
CA VAL A 58 1.05 21.48 9.68
C VAL A 58 1.22 22.86 9.05
N ASP A 59 2.35 23.51 9.29
CA ASP A 59 2.60 24.86 8.84
C ASP A 59 2.69 24.93 7.31
N ASP A 60 3.39 23.98 6.68
CA ASP A 60 3.53 23.85 5.23
C ASP A 60 2.19 23.51 4.53
N VAL A 61 1.47 22.49 4.99
CA VAL A 61 0.14 22.15 4.44
C VAL A 61 -0.81 23.35 4.53
N MET A 62 -0.76 24.08 5.64
CA MET A 62 -1.62 25.24 5.85
C MET A 62 -1.11 26.51 5.15
N GLN A 63 0.11 26.52 4.62
CA GLN A 63 0.61 27.54 3.70
C GLN A 63 0.02 27.29 2.31
N HIS A 64 0.00 26.03 1.87
CA HIS A 64 -0.43 25.58 0.54
C HIS A 64 -1.91 25.18 0.45
N THR A 65 -2.80 26.06 0.90
CA THR A 65 -4.27 25.85 0.82
C THR A 65 -4.87 26.60 -0.37
N SER A 66 -6.00 26.14 -0.91
CA SER A 66 -6.79 26.93 -1.86
C SER A 66 -8.04 27.55 -1.25
N THR A 67 -8.69 28.44 -2.00
CA THR A 67 -10.00 29.01 -1.64
C THR A 67 -11.10 27.96 -1.52
N SER A 68 -10.94 26.81 -2.17
CA SER A 68 -11.96 25.75 -2.21
C SER A 68 -11.71 24.63 -1.21
N VAL A 69 -10.45 24.29 -0.97
CA VAL A 69 -10.01 23.16 -0.13
C VAL A 69 -8.75 23.57 0.64
N ASN A 70 -8.72 23.28 1.94
CA ASN A 70 -7.52 23.46 2.75
C ASN A 70 -6.56 22.29 2.57
N TYR A 71 -7.06 21.05 2.66
CA TYR A 71 -6.30 19.83 2.43
C TYR A 71 -7.23 18.63 2.21
N HIS A 72 -6.67 17.58 1.60
CA HIS A 72 -7.27 16.26 1.43
C HIS A 72 -6.62 15.27 2.38
N LYS A 73 -7.35 14.20 2.73
CA LYS A 73 -6.82 13.08 3.49
C LYS A 73 -7.08 11.78 2.74
N VAL A 74 -6.03 11.05 2.46
CA VAL A 74 -6.05 9.77 1.72
C VAL A 74 -5.49 8.68 2.63
N VAL A 75 -6.02 7.46 2.49
CA VAL A 75 -5.42 6.27 3.08
C VAL A 75 -5.04 5.33 1.95
N LEU A 76 -3.79 4.89 1.98
CA LEU A 76 -3.22 3.90 1.07
C LEU A 76 -3.03 2.59 1.83
N SER A 77 -3.60 1.50 1.34
CA SER A 77 -3.43 0.16 1.90
C SER A 77 -3.26 -0.83 0.74
N PRO A 78 -2.14 -1.57 0.66
CA PRO A 78 -1.99 -2.63 -0.32
C PRO A 78 -3.01 -3.75 -0.07
N GLY A 79 -3.33 -4.50 -1.13
CA GLY A 79 -4.01 -5.78 -1.03
C GLY A 79 -3.10 -6.89 -0.50
N GLU A 80 -3.67 -8.07 -0.23
CA GLU A 80 -2.93 -9.21 0.34
C GLU A 80 -1.75 -9.67 -0.54
N ASN A 81 -1.88 -9.59 -1.87
CA ASN A 81 -0.85 -9.99 -2.83
C ASN A 81 0.08 -8.84 -3.25
N GLU A 82 -0.06 -7.66 -2.65
CA GLU A 82 0.71 -6.45 -2.98
C GLU A 82 1.73 -6.20 -1.86
N HIS A 83 2.76 -7.05 -1.77
CA HIS A 83 3.77 -6.90 -0.72
C HIS A 83 4.56 -5.60 -0.88
N VAL A 84 4.81 -4.91 0.23
CA VAL A 84 5.53 -3.62 0.26
C VAL A 84 6.71 -3.73 1.23
N ASN A 85 7.93 -3.58 0.70
CA ASN A 85 9.16 -3.65 1.47
C ASN A 85 9.53 -2.31 2.12
N ASP A 86 9.54 -1.23 1.33
CA ASP A 86 9.76 0.14 1.82
C ASP A 86 8.48 0.97 1.65
N TRP A 87 7.76 1.15 2.76
CA TRP A 87 6.50 1.89 2.79
C TRP A 87 6.63 3.38 2.49
N ARG A 88 7.81 3.98 2.76
CA ARG A 88 8.04 5.39 2.45
C ARG A 88 8.28 5.56 0.97
N GLU A 89 9.15 4.72 0.39
CA GLU A 89 9.43 4.73 -1.05
C GLU A 89 8.17 4.43 -1.86
N TRP A 90 7.45 3.37 -1.50
CA TRP A 90 6.17 3.02 -2.12
C TRP A 90 5.16 4.16 -2.08
N THR A 91 5.10 4.90 -0.97
CA THR A 91 4.23 6.09 -0.89
C THR A 91 4.73 7.20 -1.80
N ARG A 92 6.04 7.44 -1.91
CA ARG A 92 6.61 8.47 -2.80
C ARG A 92 6.30 8.17 -4.25
N ASP A 93 6.43 6.92 -4.68
CA ASP A 93 6.18 6.52 -6.06
C ASP A 93 4.70 6.72 -6.43
N ILE A 94 3.78 6.31 -5.55
CA ILE A 94 2.34 6.58 -5.72
C ILE A 94 2.06 8.09 -5.82
N MET A 95 2.69 8.87 -4.96
CA MET A 95 2.51 10.32 -4.95
C MET A 95 3.12 10.98 -6.18
N HIS A 96 4.23 10.45 -6.71
CA HIS A 96 4.86 10.91 -7.96
C HIS A 96 3.93 10.70 -9.16
N ASP A 97 3.29 9.54 -9.25
CA ASP A 97 2.32 9.26 -10.32
C ASP A 97 1.09 10.16 -10.21
N LEU A 98 0.62 10.43 -8.99
CA LEU A 98 -0.46 11.38 -8.75
C LEU A 98 -0.06 12.81 -9.15
N GLU A 99 1.16 13.24 -8.86
CA GLU A 99 1.71 14.55 -9.29
C GLU A 99 1.68 14.66 -10.83
N GLY A 100 2.11 13.60 -11.53
CA GLY A 100 2.05 13.52 -13.00
C GLY A 100 0.63 13.61 -13.54
N ALA A 101 -0.30 12.84 -12.98
CA ALA A 101 -1.72 12.87 -13.37
C ALA A 101 -2.40 14.22 -13.09
N GLN A 102 -1.97 14.92 -12.03
CA GLN A 102 -2.45 16.27 -11.69
C GLN A 102 -1.75 17.37 -12.49
N GLY A 103 -0.61 17.11 -13.13
CA GLY A 103 0.25 18.13 -13.75
C GLY A 103 0.77 19.17 -12.74
N ARG A 104 0.87 18.77 -11.47
CA ARG A 104 1.18 19.63 -10.33
C ARG A 104 2.10 18.89 -9.38
N GLU A 105 3.14 19.56 -8.92
CA GLU A 105 3.86 19.14 -7.71
C GLU A 105 2.96 19.36 -6.50
N LEU A 106 2.91 18.35 -5.62
CA LEU A 106 1.98 18.32 -4.50
C LEU A 106 2.75 18.46 -3.19
N TYR A 107 2.25 19.33 -2.30
CA TYR A 107 2.70 19.37 -0.92
C TYR A 107 1.93 18.32 -0.13
N TRP A 108 2.63 17.30 0.36
CA TRP A 108 2.00 16.21 1.10
C TRP A 108 2.88 15.68 2.22
N TYR A 109 2.23 15.10 3.22
CA TYR A 109 2.87 14.49 4.37
C TYR A 109 2.16 13.20 4.73
N ALA A 110 2.92 12.19 5.14
CA ALA A 110 2.39 10.87 5.38
C ALA A 110 2.90 10.23 6.68
N VAL A 111 2.13 9.28 7.20
CA VAL A 111 2.48 8.43 8.35
C VAL A 111 2.08 7.00 8.01
N TYR A 112 3.03 6.08 8.11
CA TYR A 112 2.81 4.64 7.96
C TYR A 112 2.47 4.00 9.32
N HIS A 113 1.47 3.12 9.33
CA HIS A 113 1.09 2.27 10.46
C HIS A 113 1.25 0.81 10.08
N SER A 114 2.12 0.07 10.78
CA SER A 114 2.34 -1.36 10.55
C SER A 114 1.49 -2.24 11.47
N ASN A 115 1.13 -1.74 12.66
CA ASN A 115 0.50 -2.53 13.71
C ASN A 115 -1.04 -2.43 13.75
N THR A 116 -1.64 -2.63 12.60
CA THR A 116 -3.09 -2.88 12.47
C THR A 116 -3.29 -4.17 11.69
N GLU A 117 -4.50 -4.75 11.69
CA GLU A 117 -4.78 -5.98 10.93
C GLU A 117 -4.38 -5.83 9.44
N HIS A 118 -4.37 -4.60 8.92
CA HIS A 118 -3.89 -4.26 7.58
C HIS A 118 -2.98 -3.04 7.61
N PRO A 119 -1.66 -3.19 7.42
CA PRO A 119 -0.73 -2.07 7.34
C PRO A 119 -1.16 -1.03 6.30
N HIS A 120 -1.09 0.25 6.65
CA HIS A 120 -1.57 1.33 5.78
C HIS A 120 -0.84 2.65 6.04
N VAL A 121 -0.95 3.56 5.07
CA VAL A 121 -0.36 4.90 5.11
C VAL A 121 -1.45 5.94 5.10
N HIS A 122 -1.44 6.84 6.09
CA HIS A 122 -2.22 8.06 6.08
C HIS A 122 -1.45 9.13 5.32
N VAL A 123 -2.06 9.73 4.30
CA VAL A 123 -1.48 10.84 3.53
C VAL A 123 -2.38 12.07 3.64
N VAL A 124 -1.77 13.22 3.97
CA VAL A 124 -2.41 14.54 3.90
C VAL A 124 -1.82 15.27 2.69
N ILE A 125 -2.67 15.75 1.80
CA ILE A 125 -2.28 16.50 0.60
C ILE A 125 -2.83 17.92 0.74
N ALA A 126 -2.00 18.94 0.54
CA ALA A 126 -2.40 20.32 0.65
C ALA A 126 -3.44 20.69 -0.43
N GLY A 127 -4.19 21.77 -0.17
CA GLY A 127 -5.29 22.21 -1.02
C GLY A 127 -4.88 22.95 -2.28
N ALA A 128 -3.59 23.26 -2.40
CA ALA A 128 -2.94 23.83 -3.57
C ALA A 128 -1.60 23.10 -3.83
N GLY A 129 -1.12 23.20 -5.06
CA GLY A 129 0.13 22.60 -5.53
C GLY A 129 0.74 23.47 -6.62
N GLN A 130 2.01 23.24 -6.94
CA GLN A 130 2.69 24.02 -7.96
C GLN A 130 2.46 23.37 -9.33
N ASN A 131 1.84 24.12 -10.25
CA ASN A 131 1.68 23.69 -11.64
C ASN A 131 3.06 23.51 -12.28
N GLN A 132 3.31 22.33 -12.86
CA GLN A 132 4.63 21.94 -13.36
C GLN A 132 5.08 22.73 -14.59
N GLU A 133 4.13 23.22 -15.41
CA GLU A 133 4.46 23.99 -16.62
C GLU A 133 4.65 25.48 -16.35
N THR A 134 3.84 26.03 -15.44
CA THR A 134 3.78 27.48 -15.20
C THR A 134 4.46 27.92 -13.91
N SER A 135 4.83 26.97 -13.05
CA SER A 135 5.33 27.18 -11.68
C SER A 135 4.39 27.99 -10.78
N ARG A 136 3.13 28.18 -11.18
CA ARG A 136 2.11 28.90 -10.40
C ARG A 136 1.46 27.97 -9.39
N GLU A 137 1.11 28.50 -8.23
CA GLU A 137 0.33 27.77 -7.25
C GLU A 137 -1.14 27.71 -7.68
N GLU A 138 -1.67 26.49 -7.79
CA GLU A 138 -3.02 26.23 -8.29
C GLU A 138 -3.79 25.30 -7.36
N PRO A 139 -5.14 25.42 -7.29
CA PRO A 139 -5.95 24.54 -6.45
C PRO A 139 -5.81 23.05 -6.82
N VAL A 140 -5.66 22.21 -5.80
CA VAL A 140 -5.65 20.75 -5.94
C VAL A 140 -7.04 20.20 -5.61
N LYS A 141 -7.57 19.40 -6.53
CA LYS A 141 -8.84 18.69 -6.36
C LYS A 141 -8.68 17.24 -6.79
N LEU A 142 -9.07 16.33 -5.91
CA LEU A 142 -9.09 14.91 -6.18
C LEU A 142 -10.49 14.48 -6.62
N TYR A 143 -10.57 13.92 -7.81
CA TYR A 143 -11.76 13.33 -8.42
C TYR A 143 -11.62 11.80 -8.47
N THR A 144 -12.67 11.12 -8.89
CA THR A 144 -12.67 9.64 -9.00
C THR A 144 -11.46 9.11 -9.77
N LYS A 145 -11.13 9.72 -10.92
CA LYS A 145 -9.98 9.32 -11.75
C LYS A 145 -8.64 9.37 -11.00
N ASP A 146 -8.49 10.30 -10.07
CA ASP A 146 -7.24 10.45 -9.31
C ASP A 146 -7.09 9.31 -8.29
N TYR A 147 -8.20 8.80 -7.77
CA TYR A 147 -8.19 7.59 -6.95
C TYR A 147 -7.93 6.32 -7.77
N ASP A 148 -8.27 6.31 -9.05
CA ASP A 148 -7.93 5.19 -9.93
C ASP A 148 -6.43 5.15 -10.17
N VAL A 149 -5.80 6.31 -10.43
CA VAL A 149 -4.32 6.45 -10.48
C VAL A 149 -3.67 5.96 -9.19
N LEU A 150 -4.16 6.40 -8.03
CA LEU A 150 -3.62 5.95 -6.73
C LEU A 150 -3.72 4.43 -6.52
N ARG A 151 -4.76 3.78 -7.07
CA ARG A 151 -4.93 2.32 -6.95
C ARG A 151 -4.02 1.56 -7.92
N GLU A 152 -3.87 2.08 -9.12
CA GLU A 152 -3.01 1.50 -10.15
C GLU A 152 -1.55 1.61 -9.73
N ALA A 153 -1.08 2.82 -9.40
CA ALA A 153 0.27 3.07 -8.91
C ALA A 153 0.59 2.23 -7.65
N GLY A 154 -0.36 2.12 -6.71
CA GLY A 154 -0.13 1.34 -5.50
C GLY A 154 0.07 -0.15 -5.75
N ARG A 155 -0.56 -0.70 -6.81
CA ARG A 155 -0.31 -2.06 -7.27
C ARG A 155 1.03 -2.16 -8.00
N GLU A 156 1.29 -1.25 -8.94
CA GLU A 156 2.49 -1.26 -9.78
C GLU A 156 3.79 -1.17 -8.96
N HIS A 157 3.82 -0.29 -7.96
CA HIS A 157 4.98 -0.08 -7.10
C HIS A 157 5.09 -1.07 -5.94
N SER A 158 4.17 -2.04 -5.84
CA SER A 158 4.29 -3.16 -4.90
C SER A 158 4.98 -4.36 -5.57
N ASP A 159 5.36 -5.36 -4.78
CA ASP A 159 5.91 -6.63 -5.30
C ASP A 159 4.85 -7.50 -6.02
N TYR A 160 3.67 -6.96 -6.35
CA TYR A 160 2.57 -7.69 -6.98
C TYR A 160 3.01 -8.49 -8.22
N HIS A 161 3.75 -7.86 -9.13
CA HIS A 161 4.21 -8.53 -10.35
C HIS A 161 5.23 -9.64 -10.07
N PHE A 162 6.10 -9.43 -9.09
CA PHE A 162 7.05 -10.45 -8.65
C PHE A 162 6.32 -11.64 -8.01
N TYR A 163 5.29 -11.37 -7.20
CA TYR A 163 4.48 -12.39 -6.55
C TYR A 163 3.69 -13.24 -7.54
N GLU A 164 3.05 -12.63 -8.55
CA GLU A 164 2.34 -13.38 -9.60
C GLU A 164 3.29 -14.25 -10.43
N LEU A 165 4.48 -13.76 -10.77
CA LEU A 165 5.51 -14.56 -11.46
C LEU A 165 5.97 -15.76 -10.61
N LEU A 166 6.23 -15.55 -9.32
CA LEU A 166 6.57 -16.63 -8.41
C LEU A 166 5.45 -17.67 -8.33
N LYS A 167 4.20 -17.23 -8.23
CA LYS A 167 3.04 -18.10 -8.17
C LYS A 167 2.89 -18.95 -9.44
N GLU A 168 3.09 -18.36 -10.61
CA GLU A 168 3.10 -19.09 -11.88
C GLU A 168 4.23 -20.14 -11.92
N GLN A 169 5.43 -19.79 -11.46
CA GLN A 169 6.55 -20.74 -11.40
C GLN A 169 6.31 -21.89 -10.40
N PHE A 170 5.74 -21.60 -9.23
CA PHE A 170 5.37 -22.63 -8.25
C PHE A 170 4.29 -23.56 -8.80
N GLN A 171 3.25 -23.03 -9.46
CA GLN A 171 2.22 -23.86 -10.08
C GLN A 171 2.81 -24.79 -11.15
N MET A 172 3.74 -24.27 -11.97
CA MET A 172 4.44 -25.07 -12.96
C MET A 172 5.26 -26.20 -12.32
N LEU A 173 5.95 -25.92 -11.20
CA LEU A 173 6.71 -26.93 -10.47
C LEU A 173 5.79 -28.01 -9.87
N GLU A 174 4.65 -27.62 -9.27
CA GLU A 174 3.66 -28.58 -8.74
C GLU A 174 3.09 -29.47 -9.84
N ASP A 175 2.83 -28.90 -11.02
CA ASP A 175 2.32 -29.67 -12.17
C ASP A 175 3.38 -30.66 -12.68
N ILE A 176 4.65 -30.26 -12.72
CA ILE A 176 5.78 -31.16 -13.04
C ILE A 176 5.90 -32.28 -12.01
N GLU A 177 5.81 -31.97 -10.72
CA GLU A 177 5.89 -32.98 -9.64
C GLU A 177 4.76 -34.01 -9.78
N ARG A 178 3.52 -33.56 -10.02
CA ARG A 178 2.37 -34.46 -10.26
C ARG A 178 2.55 -35.34 -11.49
N ASP A 179 3.12 -34.82 -12.57
CA ASP A 179 3.36 -35.59 -13.77
C ASP A 179 4.50 -36.60 -13.58
N VAL A 180 5.54 -36.26 -12.81
CA VAL A 180 6.58 -37.22 -12.39
C VAL A 180 5.98 -38.32 -11.54
N ASP A 181 5.15 -38.01 -10.55
CA ASP A 181 4.49 -39.00 -9.70
C ASP A 181 3.64 -39.98 -10.52
N ARG A 182 2.88 -39.47 -11.50
CA ARG A 182 2.10 -40.33 -12.43
C ARG A 182 2.97 -41.23 -13.30
N LEU A 183 4.16 -40.79 -13.68
CA LEU A 183 5.11 -41.60 -14.46
C LEU A 183 5.84 -42.63 -13.60
N VAL A 184 5.99 -42.37 -12.30
CA VAL A 184 6.69 -43.23 -11.33
C VAL A 184 5.73 -44.20 -10.62
N GLU A 185 4.41 -43.98 -10.67
CA GLU A 185 3.41 -45.00 -10.32
C GLU A 185 3.58 -46.23 -11.22
N THR A 186 4.41 -47.18 -10.77
CA THR A 186 4.52 -48.50 -11.36
C THR A 186 3.14 -49.14 -11.40
N PRO A 187 2.63 -49.59 -12.57
CA PRO A 187 1.44 -50.43 -12.58
C PRO A 187 1.71 -51.61 -11.65
N GLN A 188 0.79 -51.84 -10.70
CA GLN A 188 0.80 -53.04 -9.87
C GLN A 188 0.99 -54.23 -10.82
N PRO A 189 1.99 -55.12 -10.60
CA PRO A 189 2.11 -56.29 -11.44
C PRO A 189 0.76 -57.01 -11.40
N GLU A 190 0.13 -57.20 -12.55
CA GLU A 190 -1.04 -58.08 -12.64
C GLU A 190 -0.67 -59.37 -11.94
N ARG A 191 -1.47 -59.78 -10.95
CA ARG A 191 -1.29 -61.06 -10.27
C ARG A 191 -1.20 -62.14 -11.34
N ASP A 192 -0.02 -62.72 -11.51
CA ASP A 192 0.18 -63.85 -12.39
C ASP A 192 -0.77 -64.97 -11.93
N PRO A 193 -1.76 -65.37 -12.77
CA PRO A 193 -2.74 -66.38 -12.38
C PRO A 193 -2.10 -67.77 -12.15
N PHE A 194 -0.80 -67.94 -12.40
CA PHE A 194 -0.09 -69.20 -12.29
C PHE A 194 0.88 -69.33 -11.12
N HIS A 195 0.99 -68.33 -10.23
CA HIS A 195 1.83 -68.41 -9.03
C HIS A 195 0.99 -68.40 -7.73
N PRO A 196 0.73 -69.57 -7.11
CA PRO A 196 0.04 -69.63 -5.83
C PRO A 196 0.91 -69.07 -4.69
N SER A 197 0.28 -68.47 -3.69
CA SER A 197 0.97 -68.01 -2.48
C SER A 197 1.29 -69.20 -1.57
N LEU A 198 2.34 -69.06 -0.75
CA LEU A 198 2.77 -70.06 0.22
C LEU A 198 1.74 -70.39 1.32
N GLU A 199 0.58 -69.71 1.33
CA GLU A 199 -0.53 -69.98 2.25
C GLU A 199 -1.49 -71.07 1.73
N ASP A 200 -1.36 -71.51 0.47
CA ASP A 200 -2.23 -72.53 -0.13
C ASP A 200 -1.71 -73.98 0.01
N ILE A 201 -0.60 -74.20 0.73
CA ILE A 201 0.08 -75.52 0.77
C ILE A 201 -0.32 -76.41 1.97
N ASP A 202 -1.07 -75.91 2.95
CA ASP A 202 -1.40 -76.69 4.17
C ASP A 202 -2.90 -77.08 4.28
N ARG A 203 -3.40 -77.79 3.26
CA ARG A 203 -4.65 -78.58 3.35
C ARG A 203 -4.35 -80.08 3.38
#